data_AF-Q95049-F1
#
_entry.id   AF-Q95049-F1
#
_cell.length_a   1.000
_cell.length_b   1.000
_cell.length_c   1.000
_cell.angle_alpha   90.00
_cell.angle_beta   90.00
_cell.angle_gamma   90.00
#
_symmetry.space_group_name_H-M   'P 1'
#
loop_
_entity.id
_entity.type
_entity.pdbx_description
1 polymer ?
#
loop_
_entity_poly.entity_id
_entity_poly.type
_entity_poly.pdbx_seq_one_letter_code
_entity_poly.pdbx_strand_id
1 'polypeptide(L)'
;CSDKTGTLTQNVMSVKNMWFKDKIYMCKNKVHLKQGEIPEYDINDNDFQTLQKAAMLSSEARFDTSSVKDQSNIDYITCPVMGDATETGIIRFFQYIDDVNKFRERYQIAKNPDGTYGKMPFNSQVKFALTIIQEQLPGSNYTVYIKGAPEKIWSYCNSVMINGQPSQIDQTWQKKFKAVNLTFGKGGERVLGFAKLHLPAEDFPEGFIFNVSSLQKFPFKLANFQFCGLISLMDPPKTRVPYAILECRSAGVKVIMVTGDQPPTAAAIAKEVNIIPKEVITNEDILEQNPSKTWWEASEECEAIIVHGDRIVESFEKSLSEQKQENFYLRQWVKKQYCAFARTTPAQKLQIVDACQMEGFIVAATGDGVN
;
A
#
# COMPACT_ATOMS: atom_id res chain seq x y z
N CYS A 1 16.89 -1.21 18.05
CA CYS A 1 16.05 -1.65 16.92
C CYS A 1 14.62 -1.18 17.12
N SER A 2 13.99 -0.60 16.11
CA SER A 2 12.63 -0.08 16.20
C SER A 2 11.76 -0.59 15.05
N ASP A 3 10.55 -1.04 15.35
CA ASP A 3 9.54 -1.31 14.32
C ASP A 3 9.08 0.01 13.70
N LYS A 4 8.58 -0.04 12.46
CA LYS A 4 8.07 1.12 11.75
C LYS A 4 6.59 1.37 12.06
N THR A 5 5.73 0.39 11.78
CA THR A 5 4.26 0.55 11.88
C THR A 5 3.87 0.67 13.35
N GLY A 6 3.06 1.68 13.70
CA GLY A 6 2.56 1.89 15.06
C GLY A 6 3.59 2.30 16.11
N THR A 7 4.88 2.11 15.85
CA THR A 7 5.99 2.55 16.71
C THR A 7 6.55 3.89 16.25
N LEU A 8 7.21 3.94 15.08
CA LEU A 8 7.71 5.18 14.47
C LEU A 8 6.61 5.99 13.78
N THR A 9 5.64 5.28 13.21
CA THR A 9 4.50 5.84 12.48
C THR A 9 3.22 5.72 13.29
N GLN A 10 2.20 6.47 12.90
CA GLN A 10 0.96 6.57 13.68
C GLN A 10 0.06 5.33 13.55
N ASN A 11 0.34 4.45 12.57
CA ASN A 11 -0.59 3.40 12.14
C ASN A 11 -1.95 3.98 11.72
N VAL A 12 -1.93 5.18 11.13
CA VAL A 12 -3.11 5.89 10.63
C VAL A 12 -2.87 6.18 9.16
N MET A 13 -3.13 5.16 8.35
CA MET A 13 -3.00 5.26 6.89
C MET A 13 -3.91 6.38 6.38
N SER A 14 -3.32 7.28 5.58
CA SER A 14 -4.02 8.39 4.97
C SER A 14 -3.75 8.39 3.47
N VAL A 15 -4.77 8.63 2.65
CA VAL A 15 -4.58 8.79 1.20
C VAL A 15 -3.66 9.98 0.95
N LYS A 16 -2.64 9.79 0.10
CA LYS A 16 -1.64 10.81 -0.23
C LYS A 16 -1.71 11.26 -1.67
N ASN A 17 -1.73 10.32 -2.62
CA ASN A 17 -1.85 10.62 -4.04
C ASN A 17 -2.82 9.66 -4.74
N MET A 18 -3.41 10.13 -5.83
CA MET A 18 -4.13 9.30 -6.79
C MET A 18 -3.50 9.43 -8.18
N TRP A 19 -3.54 8.36 -8.96
CA TRP A 19 -3.19 8.41 -10.38
C TRP A 19 -4.34 7.89 -11.22
N PHE A 20 -4.91 8.76 -12.05
CA PHE A 20 -5.96 8.44 -13.02
C PHE A 20 -5.82 9.41 -14.20
N LYS A 21 -6.33 9.04 -15.38
CA LYS A 21 -6.30 9.89 -16.58
C LYS A 21 -4.90 10.46 -16.88
N ASP A 22 -3.88 9.61 -16.78
CA ASP A 22 -2.46 9.95 -17.01
C ASP A 22 -1.85 11.00 -16.06
N LYS A 23 -2.52 11.36 -14.97
CA LYS A 23 -2.07 12.43 -14.07
C LYS A 23 -2.01 11.96 -12.63
N ILE A 24 -0.95 12.38 -11.94
CA ILE A 24 -0.83 12.23 -10.49
C ILE A 24 -1.48 13.45 -9.86
N TYR A 25 -2.32 13.22 -8.87
CA TYR A 25 -2.97 14.25 -8.07
C TYR A 25 -2.57 14.07 -6.62
N MET A 26 -2.09 15.13 -5.98
CA MET A 26 -1.89 15.12 -4.53
C MET A 26 -3.25 15.26 -3.84
N CYS A 27 -3.58 14.26 -3.04
CA CYS A 27 -4.90 14.10 -2.44
C CYS A 27 -4.91 14.57 -0.99
N LYS A 28 -4.91 15.89 -0.80
CA LYS A 28 -5.23 16.47 0.51
C LYS A 28 -6.70 16.21 0.84
N ASN A 29 -6.96 15.66 2.03
CA ASN A 29 -8.32 15.51 2.54
C ASN A 29 -8.94 16.91 2.71
N LYS A 30 -10.21 17.09 2.32
CA LYS A 30 -10.92 18.38 2.40
C LYS A 30 -10.88 19.00 3.80
N VAL A 31 -10.87 18.19 4.86
CA VAL A 31 -10.77 18.66 6.26
C VAL A 31 -9.45 19.36 6.55
N HIS A 32 -8.39 19.02 5.82
CA HIS A 32 -7.05 19.58 6.02
C HIS A 32 -6.71 20.70 5.04
N LEU A 33 -7.62 21.07 4.14
CA LEU A 33 -7.44 22.20 3.23
C LEU A 33 -7.53 23.51 4.00
N LYS A 34 -6.62 24.44 3.71
CA LYS A 34 -6.70 25.80 4.26
C LYS A 34 -7.86 26.55 3.61
N GLN A 35 -8.34 27.61 4.27
CA GLN A 35 -9.38 28.45 3.72
C GLN A 35 -8.95 29.04 2.36
N GLY A 36 -9.73 28.79 1.31
CA GLY A 36 -9.43 29.19 -0.07
C GLY A 36 -8.51 28.23 -0.84
N GLU A 37 -8.00 27.17 -0.22
CA GLU A 37 -7.23 26.12 -0.91
C GLU A 37 -8.16 25.20 -1.69
N ILE A 38 -7.89 25.03 -2.99
CA ILE A 38 -8.67 24.17 -3.89
C ILE A 38 -7.92 22.82 -4.00
N PRO A 39 -8.60 21.67 -3.86
CA PRO A 39 -7.96 20.39 -4.07
C PRO A 39 -7.47 20.24 -5.53
N GLU A 40 -6.36 19.53 -5.74
CA GLU A 40 -5.84 19.26 -7.09
C GLU A 40 -6.75 18.34 -7.90
N TYR A 41 -7.60 17.55 -7.22
CA TYR A 41 -8.55 16.63 -7.83
C TYR A 41 -9.94 17.28 -7.98
N ASP A 42 -10.60 17.02 -9.10
CA ASP A 42 -11.98 17.44 -9.35
C ASP A 42 -12.96 16.30 -9.04
N ILE A 43 -13.87 16.54 -8.10
CA ILE A 43 -14.91 15.58 -7.70
C ILE A 43 -15.99 15.36 -8.77
N ASN A 44 -16.09 16.27 -9.73
CA ASN A 44 -17.02 16.18 -10.85
C ASN A 44 -16.42 15.52 -12.09
N ASP A 45 -15.12 15.18 -12.07
CA ASP A 45 -14.48 14.44 -13.17
C ASP A 45 -14.96 12.98 -13.17
N ASN A 46 -15.38 12.48 -14.34
CA ASN A 46 -15.95 11.15 -14.50
C ASN A 46 -14.96 10.01 -14.13
N ASP A 47 -13.66 10.20 -14.39
CA ASP A 47 -12.63 9.23 -14.06
C ASP A 47 -12.37 9.22 -12.55
N PHE A 48 -12.41 10.40 -11.90
CA PHE A 48 -12.39 10.51 -10.45
C PHE A 48 -13.57 9.75 -9.82
N GLN A 49 -14.80 9.99 -10.29
CA GLN A 49 -15.99 9.29 -9.78
C GLN A 49 -15.94 7.78 -10.02
N THR A 50 -15.35 7.34 -11.14
CA THR A 50 -15.12 5.92 -11.41
C THR A 50 -14.14 5.31 -10.41
N LEU A 51 -13.03 6.01 -10.10
CA LEU A 51 -12.06 5.57 -9.10
C LEU A 51 -12.65 5.59 -7.68
N GLN A 52 -13.42 6.63 -7.33
CA GLN A 52 -14.17 6.73 -6.08
C GLN A 52 -15.12 5.54 -5.90
N LYS A 53 -15.91 5.24 -6.93
CA LYS A 53 -16.84 4.12 -6.95
C LYS A 53 -16.10 2.79 -6.75
N ALA A 54 -15.00 2.58 -7.47
CA ALA A 54 -14.16 1.40 -7.30
C ALA A 54 -13.62 1.30 -5.86
N ALA A 55 -13.11 2.39 -5.29
CA ALA A 55 -12.51 2.41 -3.96
C ALA A 55 -13.50 2.19 -2.82
N MET A 56 -14.67 2.85 -2.87
CA MET A 56 -15.68 2.78 -1.82
C MET A 56 -16.46 1.46 -1.84
N LEU A 57 -16.78 0.93 -3.04
CA LEU A 57 -17.58 -0.29 -3.19
C LEU A 57 -16.77 -1.56 -2.97
N SER A 58 -15.48 -1.56 -3.31
CA SER A 58 -14.59 -2.70 -3.05
C SER A 58 -13.99 -2.71 -1.64
N SER A 59 -14.38 -1.77 -0.76
CA SER A 59 -13.99 -1.74 0.65
C SER A 59 -15.08 -2.28 1.56
N GLU A 60 -14.66 -3.06 2.55
CA GLU A 60 -15.51 -3.60 3.59
C GLU A 60 -15.44 -2.79 4.89
N ALA A 61 -14.46 -1.89 5.01
CA ALA A 61 -14.33 -1.03 6.17
C ALA A 61 -15.57 -0.17 6.43
N ARG A 62 -15.95 -0.05 7.71
CA ARG A 62 -17.15 0.66 8.18
C ARG A 62 -16.85 1.50 9.41
N PHE A 63 -17.37 2.72 9.46
CA PHE A 63 -17.36 3.51 10.67
C PHE A 63 -18.19 2.83 11.76
N ASP A 64 -17.61 2.71 12.95
CA ASP A 64 -18.33 2.30 14.14
C ASP A 64 -18.76 3.54 14.91
N THR A 65 -20.02 3.93 14.70
CA THR A 65 -20.64 5.09 15.33
C THR A 65 -21.37 4.74 16.63
N SER A 66 -21.36 3.47 17.05
CA SER A 66 -22.12 3.00 18.22
C SER A 66 -21.67 3.66 19.54
N SER A 67 -20.39 4.00 19.63
CA SER A 67 -19.76 4.62 20.80
C SER A 67 -19.75 6.16 20.74
N VAL A 68 -20.21 6.76 19.64
CA VAL A 68 -20.20 8.21 19.45
C VAL A 68 -21.42 8.82 20.13
N LYS A 69 -21.19 9.65 21.15
CA LYS A 69 -22.24 10.26 21.98
C LYS A 69 -23.12 11.25 21.20
N ASP A 70 -22.52 12.01 20.29
CA ASP A 70 -23.22 12.97 19.44
C ASP A 70 -23.19 12.51 17.98
N GLN A 71 -24.29 11.89 17.54
CA GLN A 71 -24.42 11.41 16.16
C GLN A 71 -24.69 12.53 15.17
N SER A 72 -24.99 13.76 15.63
CA SER A 72 -25.27 14.89 14.75
C SER A 72 -24.01 15.60 14.25
N ASN A 73 -22.86 15.41 14.92
CA ASN A 73 -21.59 16.04 14.58
C ASN A 73 -20.40 15.06 14.77
N ILE A 74 -20.38 14.00 13.97
CA ILE A 74 -19.33 12.97 14.03
C ILE A 74 -18.06 13.49 13.36
N ASP A 75 -16.95 13.49 14.09
CA ASP A 75 -15.63 13.65 13.51
C ASP A 75 -15.16 12.32 12.90
N TYR A 76 -15.37 12.15 11.59
CA TYR A 76 -15.00 10.95 10.87
C TYR A 76 -13.48 10.74 10.72
N ILE A 77 -12.65 11.76 10.97
CA ILE A 77 -11.19 11.58 11.03
C ILE A 77 -10.80 10.74 12.25
N THR A 78 -11.43 10.97 13.40
CA THR A 78 -11.12 10.27 14.65
C THR A 78 -12.08 9.13 14.97
N CYS A 79 -13.22 9.05 14.28
CA CYS A 79 -14.20 7.98 14.44
C CYS A 79 -13.56 6.58 14.33
N PRO A 80 -13.87 5.67 15.26
CA PRO A 80 -13.49 4.26 15.15
C PRO A 80 -13.99 3.65 13.83
N VAL A 81 -13.18 2.77 13.25
CA VAL A 81 -13.49 2.07 12.01
C VAL A 81 -13.19 0.60 12.19
N MET A 82 -14.15 -0.25 11.80
CA MET A 82 -13.94 -1.69 11.63
C MET A 82 -13.40 -1.94 10.23
N GLY A 83 -12.17 -2.43 10.13
CA GLY A 83 -11.49 -2.69 8.86
C GLY A 83 -9.97 -2.63 9.04
N ASP A 84 -9.21 -3.03 8.03
CA ASP A 84 -7.76 -2.84 8.08
C ASP A 84 -7.38 -1.36 7.88
N ALA A 85 -6.17 -0.99 8.28
CA ALA A 85 -5.70 0.40 8.21
C ALA A 85 -5.78 0.97 6.79
N THR A 86 -5.50 0.17 5.75
CA THR A 86 -5.50 0.63 4.36
C THR A 86 -6.90 1.04 3.91
N GLU A 87 -7.88 0.16 4.15
CA GLU A 87 -9.27 0.45 3.83
C GLU A 87 -9.82 1.61 4.66
N THR A 88 -9.45 1.67 5.94
CA THR A 88 -9.80 2.76 6.84
C THR A 88 -9.33 4.11 6.27
N GLY A 89 -8.09 4.20 5.80
CA GLY A 89 -7.54 5.41 5.18
C GLY A 89 -8.30 5.84 3.93
N ILE A 90 -8.72 4.88 3.09
CA ILE A 90 -9.52 5.13 1.90
C ILE A 90 -10.89 5.69 2.27
N ILE A 91 -11.64 5.02 3.16
CA ILE A 91 -13.01 5.46 3.49
C ILE A 91 -13.00 6.79 4.23
N ARG A 92 -11.99 7.06 5.08
CA ARG A 92 -11.83 8.36 5.76
C ARG A 92 -11.57 9.50 4.77
N PHE A 93 -10.82 9.23 3.71
CA PHE A 93 -10.62 10.21 2.65
C PHE A 93 -11.94 10.52 1.93
N PHE A 94 -12.66 9.48 1.50
CA PHE A 94 -13.89 9.66 0.72
C PHE A 94 -15.08 10.15 1.53
N GLN A 95 -15.14 9.90 2.85
CA GLN A 95 -16.27 10.32 3.71
C GLN A 95 -16.57 11.83 3.66
N TYR A 96 -15.54 12.66 3.49
CA TYR A 96 -15.71 14.12 3.37
C TYR A 96 -15.97 14.59 1.93
N ILE A 97 -15.96 13.67 0.97
CA ILE A 97 -16.34 13.90 -0.42
C ILE A 97 -17.80 13.47 -0.63
N ASP A 98 -18.13 12.26 -0.18
CA ASP A 98 -19.49 11.71 -0.17
C ASP A 98 -19.61 10.73 1.00
N ASP A 99 -20.76 10.73 1.67
CA ASP A 99 -20.96 9.85 2.83
C ASP A 99 -20.86 8.39 2.40
N VAL A 100 -19.96 7.63 3.03
CA VAL A 100 -19.61 6.28 2.58
C VAL A 100 -20.79 5.32 2.67
N ASN A 101 -21.63 5.46 3.70
CA ASN A 101 -22.77 4.59 3.90
C ASN A 101 -23.87 4.90 2.87
N LYS A 102 -24.24 6.19 2.74
CA LYS A 102 -25.21 6.64 1.73
C LYS A 102 -24.73 6.32 0.32
N PHE A 103 -23.44 6.47 0.04
CA PHE A 103 -22.86 6.13 -1.26
C PHE A 103 -23.07 4.65 -1.58
N ARG A 104 -22.77 3.76 -0.62
CA ARG A 104 -22.93 2.32 -0.80
C ARG A 104 -24.40 1.91 -0.93
N GLU A 105 -25.33 2.57 -0.22
CA GLU A 105 -26.77 2.32 -0.34
C GLU A 105 -27.31 2.60 -1.74
N ARG A 106 -26.70 3.52 -2.50
CA ARG A 106 -27.09 3.79 -3.90
C ARG A 106 -26.73 2.66 -4.87
N TYR A 107 -25.87 1.72 -4.48
CA TYR A 107 -25.40 0.64 -5.34
C TYR A 107 -25.70 -0.73 -4.72
N GLN A 108 -26.54 -1.50 -5.40
CA GLN A 108 -26.92 -2.83 -4.93
C GLN A 108 -25.82 -3.85 -5.26
N ILE A 109 -25.25 -4.47 -4.23
CA ILE A 109 -24.34 -5.61 -4.42
C ILE A 109 -25.16 -6.80 -4.91
N ALA A 110 -24.65 -7.52 -5.93
CA ALA A 110 -25.28 -8.73 -6.42
C ALA A 110 -25.46 -9.73 -5.27
N LYS A 111 -26.69 -10.22 -5.07
CA LYS A 111 -27.03 -11.14 -3.99
C LYS A 111 -27.67 -12.39 -4.58
N ASN A 112 -27.14 -13.55 -4.20
CA ASN A 112 -27.63 -14.84 -4.64
C ASN A 112 -28.89 -15.24 -3.85
N PRO A 113 -29.71 -16.18 -4.36
CA PRO A 113 -30.92 -16.65 -3.69
C PRO A 113 -30.68 -17.24 -2.29
N ASP A 114 -29.49 -17.80 -2.05
CA ASP A 114 -29.07 -18.38 -0.76
C ASP A 114 -28.63 -17.32 0.27
N GLY A 115 -28.68 -16.03 -0.09
CA GLY A 115 -28.28 -14.91 0.75
C GLY A 115 -26.79 -14.56 0.68
N THR A 116 -25.98 -15.32 -0.06
CA THR A 116 -24.57 -14.98 -0.29
C THR A 116 -24.43 -13.78 -1.23
N TYR A 117 -23.38 -12.98 -1.05
CA TYR A 117 -23.10 -11.82 -1.89
C TYR A 117 -22.05 -12.16 -2.94
N GLY A 118 -22.17 -11.54 -4.12
CA GLY A 118 -21.16 -11.53 -5.18
C GLY A 118 -19.96 -10.65 -4.80
N LYS A 119 -19.32 -10.96 -3.68
CA LYS A 119 -18.11 -10.28 -3.21
C LYS A 119 -17.13 -11.28 -2.63
N MET A 120 -15.84 -10.98 -2.77
CA MET A 120 -14.75 -11.75 -2.21
C MET A 120 -13.86 -10.78 -1.42
N PRO A 121 -13.77 -10.92 -0.09
CA PRO A 121 -12.83 -10.16 0.72
C PRO A 121 -11.39 -10.33 0.25
N PHE A 122 -10.49 -9.44 0.69
CA PHE A 122 -9.08 -9.55 0.33
C PHE A 122 -8.51 -10.90 0.74
N ASN A 123 -7.88 -11.59 -0.22
CA ASN A 123 -7.21 -12.85 0.02
C ASN A 123 -5.72 -12.71 -0.31
N SER A 124 -4.85 -13.07 0.63
CA SER A 124 -3.39 -12.90 0.54
C SER A 124 -2.73 -13.75 -0.55
N GLN A 125 -3.32 -14.89 -0.92
CA GLN A 125 -2.82 -15.75 -1.99
C GLN A 125 -3.07 -15.11 -3.37
N VAL A 126 -4.28 -14.55 -3.57
CA VAL A 126 -4.68 -13.94 -4.85
C VAL A 126 -4.31 -12.45 -4.96
N LYS A 127 -4.10 -11.79 -3.81
CA LYS A 127 -3.67 -10.39 -3.63
C LYS A 127 -4.65 -9.32 -4.15
N PHE A 128 -5.94 -9.63 -4.17
CA PHE A 128 -7.01 -8.67 -4.48
C PHE A 128 -8.31 -8.99 -3.73
N ALA A 129 -9.20 -8.01 -3.66
CA ALA A 129 -10.59 -8.11 -3.24
C ALA A 129 -11.50 -7.75 -4.42
N LEU A 130 -12.74 -8.25 -4.41
CA LEU A 130 -13.69 -8.12 -5.50
C LEU A 130 -15.10 -7.86 -4.98
N THR A 131 -15.86 -7.03 -5.69
CA THR A 131 -17.28 -6.80 -5.43
C THR A 131 -18.02 -6.64 -6.75
N ILE A 132 -19.16 -7.32 -6.89
CA ILE A 132 -20.03 -7.26 -8.06
C ILE A 132 -21.27 -6.47 -7.66
N ILE A 133 -21.55 -5.40 -8.40
CA ILE A 133 -22.77 -4.62 -8.24
C ILE A 133 -23.73 -4.84 -9.40
N GLN A 134 -25.01 -4.66 -9.12
CA GLN A 134 -26.06 -4.52 -10.12
C GLN A 134 -26.00 -3.08 -10.66
N GLU A 135 -25.78 -2.95 -11.96
CA GLU A 135 -25.68 -1.67 -12.64
C GLU A 135 -26.20 -1.85 -14.07
N GLN A 136 -27.39 -1.31 -14.33
CA GLN A 136 -28.06 -1.42 -15.62
C GLN A 136 -27.43 -0.45 -16.61
N LEU A 137 -26.58 -0.97 -17.49
CA LEU A 137 -25.89 -0.24 -18.56
C LEU A 137 -26.25 -0.86 -19.92
N PRO A 138 -26.10 -0.13 -21.03
CA PRO A 138 -26.25 -0.71 -22.36
C PRO A 138 -25.35 -1.94 -22.53
N GLY A 139 -25.96 -3.13 -22.65
CA GLY A 139 -25.27 -4.41 -22.85
C GLY A 139 -24.70 -5.07 -21.58
N SER A 140 -24.97 -4.54 -20.38
CA SER A 140 -24.46 -5.10 -19.12
C SER A 140 -25.40 -4.84 -17.95
N ASN A 141 -25.69 -5.88 -17.16
CA ASN A 141 -26.50 -5.78 -15.93
C ASN A 141 -25.64 -5.66 -14.66
N TYR A 142 -24.35 -5.96 -14.76
CA TYR A 142 -23.45 -6.12 -13.62
C TYR A 142 -22.09 -5.52 -13.89
N THR A 143 -21.55 -4.84 -12.89
CA THR A 143 -20.17 -4.32 -12.91
C THR A 143 -19.37 -4.94 -11.77
N VAL A 144 -18.24 -5.54 -12.12
CA VAL A 144 -17.25 -6.05 -11.17
C VAL A 144 -16.27 -4.92 -10.86
N TYR A 145 -16.02 -4.65 -9.58
CA TYR A 145 -14.93 -3.79 -9.11
C TYR A 145 -13.90 -4.64 -8.37
N ILE A 146 -12.63 -4.43 -8.68
CA ILE A 146 -11.51 -5.08 -8.01
C ILE A 146 -10.54 -4.05 -7.45
N LYS A 147 -9.93 -4.39 -6.31
CA LYS A 147 -8.79 -3.66 -5.75
C LYS A 147 -7.72 -4.62 -5.25
N GLY A 148 -6.46 -4.23 -5.33
CA GLY A 148 -5.38 -5.09 -4.84
C GLY A 148 -4.00 -4.57 -5.15
N ALA A 149 -3.03 -5.48 -5.12
CA ALA A 149 -1.64 -5.16 -5.48
C ALA A 149 -1.59 -4.56 -6.90
N PRO A 150 -0.94 -3.39 -7.10
CA PRO A 150 -0.96 -2.66 -8.36
C PRO A 150 -0.64 -3.53 -9.57
N GLU A 151 0.43 -4.32 -9.49
CA GLU A 151 0.93 -5.14 -10.60
C GLU A 151 -0.02 -6.29 -10.94
N LYS A 152 -0.72 -6.83 -9.92
CA LYS A 152 -1.72 -7.88 -10.13
C LYS A 152 -2.95 -7.33 -10.82
N ILE A 153 -3.48 -6.20 -10.34
CA ILE A 153 -4.64 -5.56 -10.96
C ILE A 153 -4.31 -5.14 -12.39
N TRP A 154 -3.14 -4.54 -12.61
CA TRP A 154 -2.67 -4.16 -13.94
C TRP A 154 -2.59 -5.37 -14.89
N SER A 155 -2.16 -6.53 -14.42
CA SER A 155 -2.06 -7.75 -15.25
C SER A 155 -3.41 -8.29 -15.76
N TYR A 156 -4.52 -7.93 -15.12
CA TYR A 156 -5.87 -8.31 -15.55
C TYR A 156 -6.50 -7.28 -16.49
N CYS A 157 -5.89 -6.11 -16.65
CA CYS A 157 -6.42 -5.01 -17.43
C CYS A 157 -5.95 -5.07 -18.89
N ASN A 158 -6.83 -4.71 -19.82
CA ASN A 158 -6.49 -4.51 -21.23
C ASN A 158 -6.61 -3.03 -21.66
N SER A 159 -7.24 -2.20 -20.84
CA SER A 159 -7.52 -0.80 -21.13
C SER A 159 -7.44 0.05 -19.87
N VAL A 160 -7.24 1.36 -20.04
CA VAL A 160 -7.22 2.39 -19.01
C VAL A 160 -8.38 3.35 -19.25
N MET A 161 -9.06 3.78 -18.19
CA MET A 161 -10.10 4.80 -18.26
C MET A 161 -9.49 6.19 -18.46
N ILE A 162 -9.90 6.88 -19.52
CA ILE A 162 -9.52 8.26 -19.82
C ILE A 162 -10.74 9.02 -20.33
N ASN A 163 -11.13 10.08 -19.63
CA ASN A 163 -12.31 10.88 -19.95
C ASN A 163 -13.59 10.04 -20.05
N GLY A 164 -13.72 9.00 -19.22
CA GLY A 164 -14.86 8.08 -19.27
C GLY A 164 -14.83 7.09 -20.43
N GLN A 165 -13.77 7.04 -21.24
CA GLN A 165 -13.62 6.12 -22.37
C GLN A 165 -12.44 5.15 -22.15
N PRO A 166 -12.53 3.88 -22.62
CA PRO A 166 -11.44 2.93 -22.52
C PRO A 166 -10.36 3.20 -23.59
N SER A 167 -9.11 3.37 -23.14
CA SER A 167 -7.90 3.45 -23.98
C SER A 167 -7.12 2.15 -23.86
N GLN A 168 -6.77 1.47 -24.96
CA GLN A 168 -6.05 0.20 -24.92
C GLN A 168 -4.65 0.35 -24.28
N ILE A 169 -4.26 -0.63 -23.46
CA ILE A 169 -2.93 -0.64 -22.83
C ILE A 169 -1.88 -1.02 -23.87
N ASP A 170 -1.00 -0.07 -24.17
CA ASP A 170 0.17 -0.24 -25.02
C ASP A 170 1.48 -0.24 -24.19
N GLN A 171 2.62 -0.30 -24.86
CA GLN A 171 3.93 -0.22 -24.19
C GLN A 171 4.14 1.13 -23.48
N THR A 172 3.53 2.21 -23.97
CA THR A 172 3.59 3.54 -23.37
C THR A 172 2.92 3.54 -22.00
N TRP A 173 1.70 2.98 -21.91
CA TRP A 173 0.98 2.79 -20.67
C TRP A 173 1.72 1.91 -19.68
N GLN A 174 2.32 0.82 -20.14
CA GLN A 174 3.14 -0.04 -19.27
C GLN A 174 4.32 0.72 -18.64
N LYS A 175 5.00 1.57 -19.41
CA LYS A 175 6.10 2.41 -18.89
C LYS A 175 5.59 3.43 -17.88
N LYS A 176 4.49 4.12 -18.18
CA LYS A 176 3.86 5.10 -17.29
C LYS A 176 3.41 4.49 -15.98
N PHE A 177 2.69 3.37 -16.02
CA PHE A 177 2.26 2.64 -14.83
C PHE A 177 3.45 2.26 -13.94
N LYS A 178 4.50 1.67 -14.53
CA LYS A 178 5.72 1.30 -13.77
C LYS A 178 6.38 2.51 -13.14
N ALA A 179 6.50 3.62 -13.87
CA ALA A 179 7.09 4.86 -13.37
C ALA A 179 6.30 5.46 -12.20
N VAL A 180 4.97 5.52 -12.30
CA VAL A 180 4.09 6.05 -11.24
C VAL A 180 4.11 5.14 -10.01
N ASN A 181 3.98 3.83 -10.20
CA ASN A 181 4.01 2.87 -9.09
C ASN A 181 5.35 2.93 -8.33
N LEU A 182 6.46 3.06 -9.06
CA LEU A 182 7.79 3.28 -8.48
C LEU A 182 7.86 4.61 -7.73
N THR A 183 7.31 5.70 -8.30
CA THR A 183 7.30 7.03 -7.68
C THR A 183 6.57 7.02 -6.33
N PHE A 184 5.38 6.42 -6.28
CA PHE A 184 4.64 6.27 -5.01
C PHE A 184 5.38 5.37 -4.01
N GLY A 185 5.95 4.25 -4.47
CA GLY A 185 6.75 3.37 -3.61
C GLY A 185 7.93 4.09 -2.94
N LYS A 186 8.64 4.94 -3.68
CA LYS A 186 9.71 5.81 -3.15
C LYS A 186 9.21 6.88 -2.20
N GLY A 187 7.96 7.30 -2.32
CA GLY A 187 7.33 8.24 -1.41
C GLY A 187 7.02 7.67 -0.02
N GLY A 188 7.35 6.40 0.24
CA GLY A 188 6.95 5.71 1.46
C GLY A 188 5.50 5.23 1.42
N GLU A 189 4.92 5.11 0.22
CA GLU A 189 3.48 4.96 0.08
C GLU A 189 3.09 3.51 -0.21
N ARG A 190 2.04 3.05 0.45
CA ARG A 190 1.33 1.81 0.12
C ARG A 190 0.39 2.09 -1.05
N VAL A 191 0.62 1.42 -2.17
CA VAL A 191 -0.14 1.64 -3.40
C VAL A 191 -1.15 0.51 -3.62
N LEU A 192 -2.36 0.87 -4.03
CA LEU A 192 -3.41 -0.06 -4.47
C LEU A 192 -3.86 0.29 -5.89
N GLY A 193 -4.05 -0.74 -6.71
CA GLY A 193 -4.68 -0.62 -8.03
C GLY A 193 -6.18 -0.89 -7.96
N PHE A 194 -6.93 -0.18 -8.79
CA PHE A 194 -8.38 -0.31 -8.92
C PHE A 194 -8.75 -0.50 -10.39
N ALA A 195 -9.67 -1.44 -10.63
CA ALA A 195 -10.18 -1.68 -11.97
C ALA A 195 -11.64 -2.13 -11.93
N LYS A 196 -12.31 -2.01 -13.07
CA LYS A 196 -13.69 -2.47 -13.26
C LYS A 196 -13.85 -3.35 -14.50
N LEU A 197 -14.88 -4.19 -14.51
CA LEU A 197 -15.28 -4.99 -15.66
C LEU A 197 -16.80 -4.99 -15.76
N HIS A 198 -17.33 -4.60 -16.91
CA HIS A 198 -18.75 -4.75 -17.24
C HIS A 198 -18.98 -6.17 -17.75
N LEU A 199 -19.92 -6.89 -17.14
CA LEU A 199 -20.24 -8.27 -17.53
C LEU A 199 -21.31 -8.26 -18.64
N PRO A 200 -21.10 -8.94 -19.78
CA PRO A 200 -22.07 -8.98 -20.86
C PRO A 200 -23.43 -9.51 -20.40
N ALA A 201 -24.51 -8.80 -20.72
CA ALA A 201 -25.86 -9.19 -20.33
C ALA A 201 -26.30 -10.55 -20.91
N GLU A 202 -25.73 -10.94 -22.06
CA GLU A 202 -26.00 -12.23 -22.72
C GLU A 202 -25.50 -13.42 -21.89
N ASP A 203 -24.30 -13.30 -21.32
CA ASP A 203 -23.68 -14.33 -20.48
C ASP A 203 -24.15 -14.24 -19.01
N PHE A 204 -24.48 -13.02 -18.56
CA PHE A 204 -24.85 -12.69 -17.18
C PHE A 204 -26.20 -11.95 -17.13
N PRO A 205 -27.32 -12.66 -17.38
CA PRO A 205 -28.66 -12.09 -17.30
C PRO A 205 -29.01 -11.68 -15.87
N GLU A 206 -30.04 -10.85 -15.73
CA GLU A 206 -30.55 -10.46 -14.41
C GLU A 206 -30.93 -11.69 -13.56
N GLY A 207 -30.52 -11.69 -12.30
CA GLY A 207 -30.68 -12.82 -11.39
C GLY A 207 -29.58 -13.88 -11.47
N PHE A 208 -28.52 -13.66 -12.27
CA PHE A 208 -27.37 -14.58 -12.34
C PHE A 208 -26.75 -14.85 -10.96
N ILE A 209 -26.39 -16.11 -10.71
CA ILE A 209 -25.82 -16.57 -9.45
C ILE A 209 -24.29 -16.50 -9.50
N PHE A 210 -23.70 -15.64 -8.67
CA PHE A 210 -22.25 -15.44 -8.63
C PHE A 210 -21.59 -16.29 -7.55
N ASN A 211 -20.84 -17.32 -7.95
CA ASN A 211 -19.95 -18.05 -7.04
C ASN A 211 -18.53 -17.46 -7.09
N VAL A 212 -18.20 -16.64 -6.08
CA VAL A 212 -16.89 -15.99 -5.97
C VAL A 212 -16.10 -16.46 -4.74
N SER A 213 -16.38 -17.67 -4.24
CA SER A 213 -15.70 -18.19 -3.04
C SER A 213 -14.23 -18.55 -3.30
N SER A 214 -13.87 -18.87 -4.55
CA SER A 214 -12.51 -19.19 -4.97
C SER A 214 -12.33 -18.95 -6.47
N LEU A 215 -11.10 -18.70 -6.91
CA LEU A 215 -10.77 -18.37 -8.31
C LEU A 215 -11.31 -19.39 -9.32
N GLN A 216 -11.30 -20.69 -8.97
CA GLN A 216 -11.75 -21.77 -9.84
C GLN A 216 -13.26 -21.78 -10.10
N LYS A 217 -14.03 -21.14 -9.21
CA LYS A 217 -15.49 -21.08 -9.29
C LYS A 217 -16.00 -19.81 -9.95
N PHE A 218 -15.10 -18.87 -10.28
CA PHE A 218 -15.50 -17.59 -10.87
C PHE A 218 -16.23 -17.84 -12.19
N PRO A 219 -17.41 -17.23 -12.38
CA PRO A 219 -18.18 -17.43 -13.60
C PRO A 219 -17.66 -16.57 -14.76
N PHE A 220 -16.64 -15.74 -14.54
CA PHE A 220 -15.97 -14.91 -15.53
C PHE A 220 -14.45 -15.04 -15.43
N LYS A 221 -13.75 -14.68 -16.51
CA LYS A 221 -12.28 -14.67 -16.54
C LYS A 221 -11.74 -13.41 -15.87
N LEU A 222 -10.63 -13.53 -15.15
CA LEU A 222 -9.86 -12.40 -14.64
C LEU A 222 -9.02 -11.76 -15.76
N ALA A 223 -9.70 -11.17 -16.75
CA ALA A 223 -9.10 -10.53 -17.89
C ALA A 223 -10.03 -9.42 -18.41
N ASN A 224 -9.50 -8.55 -19.27
CA ASN A 224 -10.23 -7.48 -19.93
C ASN A 224 -10.81 -6.41 -19.00
N PHE A 225 -10.21 -6.23 -17.82
CA PHE A 225 -10.59 -5.15 -16.94
C PHE A 225 -10.18 -3.79 -17.52
N GLN A 226 -10.98 -2.77 -17.19
CA GLN A 226 -10.68 -1.36 -17.40
C GLN A 226 -10.01 -0.82 -16.14
N PHE A 227 -8.76 -0.39 -16.26
CA PHE A 227 -8.00 0.17 -15.16
C PHE A 227 -8.54 1.57 -14.80
N CYS A 228 -8.98 1.74 -13.56
CA CYS A 228 -9.55 3.00 -13.06
C CYS A 228 -8.47 3.95 -12.55
N GLY A 229 -7.46 3.42 -11.86
CA GLY A 229 -6.40 4.23 -11.27
C GLY A 229 -5.64 3.57 -10.15
N LEU A 230 -4.65 4.30 -9.61
CA LEU A 230 -3.94 3.97 -8.38
C LEU A 230 -4.38 4.91 -7.26
N ILE A 231 -4.46 4.38 -6.05
CA ILE A 231 -4.51 5.18 -4.82
C ILE A 231 -3.30 4.80 -3.98
N SER A 232 -2.56 5.80 -3.56
CA SER A 232 -1.42 5.66 -2.67
C SER A 232 -1.80 6.18 -1.28
N LEU A 233 -1.35 5.47 -0.26
CA LEU A 233 -1.58 5.80 1.13
C LEU A 233 -0.25 5.87 1.86
N MET A 234 -0.14 6.80 2.79
CA MET A 234 1.04 6.96 3.64
C MET A 234 0.64 6.74 5.09
N ASP A 235 1.50 6.06 5.84
CA ASP A 235 1.45 6.04 7.30
C ASP A 235 2.38 7.13 7.83
N PRO A 236 1.87 8.29 8.27
CA PRO A 236 2.72 9.40 8.65
C PRO A 236 3.53 9.05 9.92
N PRO A 237 4.79 9.51 10.02
CA PRO A 237 5.53 9.45 11.27
C PRO A 237 4.77 10.12 12.43
N LYS A 238 4.99 9.65 13.66
CA LYS A 238 4.54 10.40 14.84
C LYS A 238 5.32 11.70 14.93
N THR A 239 4.65 12.81 15.29
CA THR A 239 5.23 14.17 15.27
C THR A 239 6.55 14.30 16.03
N ARG A 240 6.73 13.55 17.13
CA ARG A 240 7.96 13.58 17.95
C ARG A 240 9.07 12.66 17.46
N VAL A 241 8.77 11.67 16.61
CA VAL A 241 9.72 10.62 16.23
C VAL A 241 10.95 11.19 15.50
N PRO A 242 10.83 12.06 14.48
CA PRO A 242 12.01 12.63 13.82
C PRO A 242 12.98 13.33 14.78
N TYR A 243 12.45 14.03 15.79
CA TYR A 243 13.25 14.72 16.81
C TYR A 243 13.88 13.72 17.80
N ALA A 244 13.12 12.74 18.29
CA ALA A 244 13.64 11.72 19.20
C ALA A 244 14.78 10.88 18.58
N ILE A 245 14.70 10.59 17.27
CA ILE A 245 15.79 9.91 16.55
C ILE A 245 17.06 10.77 16.52
N LEU A 246 16.93 12.08 16.30
CA LEU A 246 18.07 12.99 16.34
C LEU A 246 18.70 13.06 17.74
N GLU A 247 17.89 13.13 18.81
CA GLU A 247 18.41 13.10 20.19
C GLU A 247 19.18 11.82 20.49
N CYS A 248 18.64 10.65 20.11
CA CYS A 248 19.35 9.37 20.22
C CYS A 248 20.70 9.42 19.50
N ARG A 249 20.73 9.93 18.27
CA ARG A 249 21.97 10.04 17.48
C ARG A 249 22.98 11.00 18.11
N SER A 250 22.53 12.14 18.63
CA SER A 250 23.39 13.10 19.35
C SER A 250 23.99 12.50 20.62
N ALA A 251 23.33 11.52 21.24
CA ALA A 251 23.85 10.75 22.37
C ALA A 251 24.75 9.55 21.95
N GLY A 252 25.04 9.39 20.66
CA GLY A 252 25.84 8.27 20.14
C GLY A 252 25.07 6.95 20.02
N VAL A 253 23.73 6.98 20.17
CA VAL A 253 22.88 5.81 20.00
C VAL A 253 22.54 5.60 18.53
N LYS A 254 22.92 4.44 18.00
CA LYS A 254 22.53 4.03 16.65
C LYS A 254 21.10 3.51 16.64
N VAL A 255 20.28 4.04 15.74
CA VAL A 255 18.91 3.56 15.52
C VAL A 255 18.86 2.72 14.24
N ILE A 256 18.21 1.56 14.32
CA ILE A 256 18.01 0.62 13.21
C ILE A 256 16.50 0.40 13.07
N MET A 257 15.96 0.61 11.86
CA MET A 257 14.58 0.26 11.52
C MET A 257 14.50 -1.23 11.15
N VAL A 258 13.50 -1.94 11.67
CA VAL A 258 13.22 -3.34 11.29
C VAL A 258 11.73 -3.46 11.01
N THR A 259 11.32 -3.68 9.76
CA THR A 259 9.92 -3.60 9.34
C THR A 259 9.52 -4.70 8.35
N GLY A 260 8.23 -5.04 8.33
CA GLY A 260 7.60 -5.92 7.33
C GLY A 260 7.20 -5.21 6.02
N ASP A 261 7.45 -3.91 5.90
CA ASP A 261 7.16 -3.12 4.68
C ASP A 261 8.20 -3.36 3.57
N GLN A 262 7.89 -2.91 2.34
CA GLN A 262 8.78 -3.05 1.18
C GLN A 262 10.06 -2.18 1.32
N PRO A 263 11.21 -2.58 0.72
CA PRO A 263 12.46 -1.83 0.82
C PRO A 263 12.37 -0.35 0.44
N PRO A 264 11.73 0.05 -0.68
CA PRO A 264 11.61 1.47 -1.03
C PRO A 264 10.83 2.27 0.03
N THR A 265 9.78 1.66 0.60
CA THR A 265 8.98 2.28 1.66
C THR A 265 9.78 2.44 2.94
N ALA A 266 10.53 1.41 3.35
CA ALA A 266 11.39 1.46 4.51
C ALA A 266 12.49 2.53 4.36
N ALA A 267 13.10 2.62 3.18
CA ALA A 267 14.11 3.63 2.85
C ALA A 267 13.54 5.06 2.97
N ALA A 268 12.35 5.28 2.40
CA ALA A 268 11.67 6.57 2.45
C ALA A 268 11.35 7.02 3.88
N ILE A 269 10.74 6.14 4.69
CA ILE A 269 10.40 6.47 6.08
C ILE A 269 11.68 6.62 6.92
N ALA A 270 12.71 5.80 6.67
CA ALA A 270 13.99 5.92 7.38
C ALA A 270 14.66 7.28 7.12
N LYS A 271 14.56 7.81 5.88
CA LYS A 271 14.99 9.16 5.52
C LYS A 271 14.11 10.24 6.15
N GLU A 272 12.80 10.03 6.21
CA GLU A 272 11.84 10.99 6.78
C GLU A 272 12.01 11.17 8.29
N VAL A 273 12.31 10.09 9.02
CA VAL A 273 12.50 10.11 10.48
C VAL A 273 13.95 10.28 10.92
N ASN A 274 14.88 10.58 10.01
CA ASN A 274 16.31 10.77 10.28
C ASN A 274 17.07 9.53 10.80
N ILE A 275 16.53 8.33 10.61
CA ILE A 275 17.30 7.09 10.81
C ILE A 275 18.44 7.05 9.79
N ILE A 276 18.13 7.40 8.55
CA ILE A 276 19.09 7.68 7.49
C ILE A 276 18.99 9.19 7.20
N PRO A 277 20.10 9.95 7.18
CA PRO A 277 20.05 11.34 6.75
C PRO A 277 19.64 11.44 5.27
N LYS A 278 18.98 12.54 4.87
CA LYS A 278 18.36 12.65 3.53
C LYS A 278 19.40 12.62 2.40
N GLU A 279 20.56 13.20 2.66
CA GLU A 279 21.71 13.31 1.78
C GLU A 279 22.50 12.01 1.62
N VAL A 280 22.28 11.04 2.51
CA VAL A 280 23.01 9.78 2.51
C VAL A 280 22.45 8.83 1.45
N ILE A 281 23.35 8.31 0.62
CA ILE A 281 23.03 7.42 -0.50
C ILE A 281 22.87 5.99 0.02
N THR A 282 21.71 5.40 -0.30
CA THR A 282 21.39 4.01 0.00
C THR A 282 21.74 3.09 -1.18
N ASN A 283 21.85 1.78 -0.92
CA ASN A 283 21.94 0.78 -1.99
C ASN A 283 20.74 0.82 -2.94
N GLU A 284 19.54 1.17 -2.47
CA GLU A 284 18.37 1.36 -3.32
C GLU A 284 18.56 2.56 -4.27
N ASP A 285 19.14 3.67 -3.79
CA ASP A 285 19.46 4.83 -4.63
C ASP A 285 20.51 4.47 -5.71
N ILE A 286 21.50 3.63 -5.38
CA ILE A 286 22.54 3.18 -6.32
C ILE A 286 21.97 2.27 -7.40
N LEU A 287 21.17 1.27 -7.02
CA LEU A 287 20.52 0.35 -7.97
C LEU A 287 19.59 1.09 -8.93
N GLU A 288 18.99 2.19 -8.48
CA GLU A 288 18.17 3.03 -9.33
C GLU A 288 19.01 3.80 -10.36
N GLN A 289 20.09 4.46 -9.91
CA GLN A 289 20.98 5.22 -10.79
C GLN A 289 21.73 4.31 -11.76
N ASN A 290 21.97 3.05 -11.36
CA ASN A 290 22.63 2.06 -12.19
C ASN A 290 21.95 0.68 -12.09
N PRO A 291 20.89 0.45 -12.90
CA PRO A 291 20.13 -0.81 -12.89
C PRO A 291 20.92 -2.05 -13.33
N SER A 292 22.13 -1.87 -13.89
CA SER A 292 23.00 -3.01 -14.24
C SER A 292 23.76 -3.60 -13.06
N LYS A 293 23.84 -2.86 -11.93
CA LYS A 293 24.49 -3.36 -10.72
C LYS A 293 23.63 -4.40 -10.03
N THR A 294 24.30 -5.37 -9.44
CA THR A 294 23.70 -6.33 -8.52
C THR A 294 23.46 -5.68 -7.16
N TRP A 295 22.51 -6.25 -6.39
CA TRP A 295 22.26 -5.80 -5.02
C TRP A 295 23.51 -5.87 -4.13
N TRP A 296 24.36 -6.89 -4.34
CA TRP A 296 25.59 -7.09 -3.58
C TRP A 296 26.61 -5.98 -3.85
N GLU A 297 26.84 -5.61 -5.11
CA GLU A 297 27.73 -4.50 -5.48
C GLU A 297 27.23 -3.17 -4.89
N ALA A 298 25.93 -2.89 -5.03
CA ALA A 298 25.33 -1.69 -4.43
C ALA A 298 25.44 -1.68 -2.89
N SER A 299 25.36 -2.84 -2.24
CA SER A 299 25.49 -2.97 -0.79
C SER A 299 26.90 -2.65 -0.28
N GLU A 300 27.93 -2.88 -1.09
CA GLU A 300 29.32 -2.57 -0.75
C GLU A 300 29.59 -1.07 -0.88
N GLU A 301 29.09 -0.44 -1.93
CA GLU A 301 29.29 0.98 -2.24
C GLU A 301 28.45 1.94 -1.37
N CYS A 302 27.31 1.49 -0.86
CA CYS A 302 26.40 2.37 -0.13
C CYS A 302 26.94 2.79 1.26
N GLU A 303 26.63 4.02 1.65
CA GLU A 303 26.86 4.50 3.02
C GLU A 303 25.77 3.99 3.97
N ALA A 304 24.52 3.95 3.49
CA ALA A 304 23.38 3.39 4.20
C ALA A 304 22.84 2.13 3.48
N ILE A 305 22.54 1.07 4.22
CA ILE A 305 22.02 -0.17 3.62
C ILE A 305 20.55 -0.42 3.98
N ILE A 306 19.77 -0.81 2.97
CA ILE A 306 18.42 -1.34 3.08
C ILE A 306 18.46 -2.83 2.71
N VAL A 307 18.09 -3.69 3.66
CA VAL A 307 18.18 -5.14 3.50
C VAL A 307 16.79 -5.75 3.47
N HIS A 308 16.45 -6.41 2.37
CA HIS A 308 15.23 -7.22 2.28
C HIS A 308 15.39 -8.53 3.07
N GLY A 309 14.33 -9.03 3.72
CA GLY A 309 14.35 -10.27 4.51
C GLY A 309 14.97 -11.47 3.78
N ASP A 310 14.62 -11.67 2.51
CA ASP A 310 15.23 -12.72 1.67
C ASP A 310 16.76 -12.62 1.56
N ARG A 311 17.33 -11.40 1.56
CA ARG A 311 18.79 -11.20 1.54
C ARG A 311 19.45 -11.69 2.82
N ILE A 312 18.75 -11.68 3.96
CA ILE A 312 19.27 -12.25 5.22
C ILE A 312 19.46 -13.76 5.05
N VAL A 313 18.48 -14.44 4.44
CA VAL A 313 18.55 -15.88 4.17
C VAL A 313 19.68 -16.20 3.18
N GLU A 314 19.72 -15.49 2.05
CA GLU A 314 20.80 -15.66 1.07
C GLU A 314 22.19 -15.38 1.66
N SER A 315 22.29 -14.44 2.60
CA SER A 315 23.56 -14.10 3.25
C SER A 315 24.12 -15.24 4.10
N PHE A 316 23.24 -16.08 4.66
CA PHE A 316 23.64 -17.26 5.41
C PHE A 316 24.26 -18.31 4.48
N GLU A 317 23.59 -18.63 3.37
CA GLU A 317 24.09 -19.54 2.35
C GLU A 317 25.43 -19.05 1.78
N LYS A 318 25.53 -17.75 1.49
CA LYS A 318 26.76 -17.13 1.01
C LYS A 318 27.90 -17.23 2.04
N SER A 319 27.62 -16.97 3.32
CA SER A 319 28.62 -17.10 4.40
C SER A 319 29.17 -18.52 4.50
N LEU A 320 28.30 -19.53 4.38
CA LEU A 320 28.72 -20.94 4.36
C LEU A 320 29.60 -21.27 3.16
N SER A 321 29.18 -20.84 1.96
CA SER A 321 29.93 -21.10 0.71
C SER A 321 31.33 -20.49 0.72
N GLU A 322 31.49 -19.34 1.38
CA GLU A 322 32.75 -18.61 1.48
C GLU A 322 33.55 -18.95 2.75
N GLN A 323 33.14 -19.97 3.51
CA GLN A 323 33.76 -20.40 4.77
C GLN A 323 33.94 -19.25 5.79
N LYS A 324 32.99 -18.31 5.78
CA LYS A 324 32.97 -17.18 6.71
C LYS A 324 32.30 -17.56 8.02
N GLN A 325 32.54 -16.75 9.05
CA GLN A 325 31.86 -16.90 10.34
C GLN A 325 30.34 -16.82 10.18
N GLU A 326 29.61 -17.40 11.13
CA GLU A 326 28.16 -17.35 11.17
C GLU A 326 27.64 -15.91 11.07
N ASN A 327 26.61 -15.72 10.24
CA ASN A 327 25.96 -14.43 10.00
C ASN A 327 26.94 -13.30 9.61
N PHE A 328 28.08 -13.62 8.99
CA PHE A 328 29.14 -12.64 8.69
C PHE A 328 28.59 -11.38 7.98
N TYR A 329 27.83 -11.57 6.90
CA TYR A 329 27.28 -10.46 6.12
C TYR A 329 26.26 -9.65 6.91
N LEU A 330 25.35 -10.31 7.63
CA LEU A 330 24.40 -9.65 8.52
C LEU A 330 25.12 -8.82 9.58
N ARG A 331 26.19 -9.35 10.17
CA ARG A 331 27.06 -8.65 11.12
C ARG A 331 27.72 -7.42 10.48
N GLN A 332 28.17 -7.50 9.23
CA GLN A 332 28.69 -6.31 8.52
C GLN A 332 27.60 -5.26 8.28
N TRP A 333 26.39 -5.68 7.92
CA TRP A 333 25.28 -4.76 7.65
C TRP A 333 24.82 -4.03 8.91
N VAL A 334 24.73 -4.71 10.05
CA VAL A 334 24.40 -4.06 11.32
C VAL A 334 25.51 -3.14 11.84
N LYS A 335 26.72 -3.16 11.26
CA LYS A 335 27.80 -2.22 11.59
C LYS A 335 27.78 -0.94 10.76
N LYS A 336 27.32 -0.98 9.50
CA LYS A 336 27.22 0.21 8.65
C LYS A 336 26.52 1.36 9.39
N GLN A 337 27.01 2.59 9.26
CA GLN A 337 26.57 3.72 10.08
C GLN A 337 25.04 3.87 10.10
N TYR A 338 24.40 3.64 8.95
CA TYR A 338 22.95 3.60 8.83
C TYR A 338 22.49 2.29 8.19
N CYS A 339 21.46 1.68 8.78
CA CYS A 339 20.83 0.52 8.18
C CYS A 339 19.33 0.42 8.51
N ALA A 340 18.59 -0.17 7.59
CA ALA A 340 17.20 -0.55 7.77
C ALA A 340 16.96 -1.95 7.18
N PHE A 341 16.09 -2.71 7.83
CA PHE A 341 15.69 -4.04 7.40
C PHE A 341 14.21 -4.01 7.04
N ALA A 342 13.89 -4.49 5.84
CA ALA A 342 12.57 -4.47 5.23
C ALA A 342 12.10 -5.89 4.92
N ARG A 343 10.78 -6.10 4.84
CA ARG A 343 10.15 -7.43 4.65
C ARG A 343 10.66 -8.50 5.61
N THR A 344 10.95 -8.15 6.86
CA THR A 344 11.48 -9.11 7.85
C THR A 344 10.38 -9.93 8.52
N THR A 345 10.63 -11.23 8.72
CA THR A 345 9.81 -12.11 9.58
C THR A 345 10.15 -11.93 11.06
N PRO A 346 9.31 -12.40 12.01
CA PRO A 346 9.63 -12.35 13.45
C PRO A 346 10.97 -13.02 13.79
N ALA A 347 11.24 -14.18 13.19
CA ALA A 347 12.52 -14.87 13.38
C ALA A 347 13.71 -14.04 12.89
N GLN A 348 13.57 -13.35 11.75
CA GLN A 348 14.60 -12.45 11.24
C GLN A 348 14.82 -11.23 12.12
N LYS A 349 13.77 -10.70 12.78
CA LYS A 349 13.94 -9.61 13.76
C LYS A 349 14.87 -10.01 14.89
N LEU A 350 14.71 -11.23 15.41
CA LEU A 350 15.59 -11.80 16.44
C LEU A 350 17.03 -11.95 15.92
N GLN A 351 17.21 -12.52 14.72
CA GLN A 351 18.54 -12.65 14.09
C GLN A 351 19.28 -11.31 13.95
N ILE A 352 18.55 -10.22 13.62
CA ILE A 352 19.13 -8.88 13.52
C ILE A 352 19.60 -8.38 14.90
N VAL A 353 18.80 -8.61 15.95
CA VAL A 353 19.16 -8.25 17.33
C VAL A 353 20.38 -9.05 17.79
N ASP A 354 20.40 -10.35 17.52
CA ASP A 354 21.52 -11.24 17.87
C ASP A 354 22.80 -10.80 17.15
N ALA A 355 22.73 -10.48 15.86
CA ALA A 355 23.87 -9.96 15.10
C ALA A 355 24.43 -8.66 15.68
N CYS A 356 23.56 -7.77 16.19
CA CYS A 356 24.00 -6.56 16.89
C CYS A 356 24.72 -6.91 18.20
N GLN A 357 24.17 -7.84 18.99
CA GLN A 357 24.77 -8.27 20.26
C GLN A 357 26.13 -8.95 20.05
N MET A 358 26.27 -9.75 18.99
CA MET A 358 27.55 -10.38 18.60
C MET A 358 28.64 -9.37 18.24
N GLU A 359 28.27 -8.18 17.76
CA GLU A 359 29.22 -7.08 17.52
C GLU A 359 29.48 -6.22 18.77
N GLY A 360 28.98 -6.64 19.94
CA GLY A 360 29.21 -6.00 21.23
C GLY A 360 28.27 -4.83 21.53
N PHE A 361 27.18 -4.65 20.76
CA PHE A 361 26.19 -3.62 21.04
C PHE A 361 25.21 -4.05 22.14
N ILE A 362 24.86 -3.12 23.04
CA ILE A 362 23.69 -3.26 23.91
C ILE A 362 22.47 -2.80 23.12
N VAL A 363 21.48 -3.68 22.96
CA VAL A 363 20.35 -3.46 22.06
C VAL A 363 19.05 -3.30 22.84
N ALA A 364 18.38 -2.16 22.66
CA ALA A 364 16.97 -1.99 23.03
C ALA A 364 16.09 -2.23 21.80
N ALA A 365 14.96 -2.92 21.97
CA ALA A 365 13.95 -3.15 20.94
C ALA A 365 12.66 -2.42 21.29
N THR A 366 12.07 -1.70 20.32
CA THR A 366 10.76 -1.05 20.45
C THR A 366 9.82 -1.51 19.33
N GLY A 367 8.60 -1.91 19.68
CA GLY A 367 7.57 -2.42 18.75
C GLY A 367 6.19 -2.38 19.39
N ASP A 368 5.13 -2.35 18.58
CA ASP A 368 3.73 -2.41 19.05
C ASP A 368 3.00 -3.72 18.67
N GLY A 369 3.57 -4.48 17.72
CA GLY A 369 2.98 -5.69 17.18
C GLY A 369 3.42 -6.96 17.91
N VAL A 370 2.76 -8.07 17.59
CA VAL A 370 3.10 -9.42 18.08
C VAL A 370 4.40 -9.96 17.44
N ASN A 371 4.88 -9.31 16.38
CA ASN A 371 5.88 -9.77 15.43
C ASN A 371 7.32 -9.31 15.70
#